data_AF-A0A1L9TKZ2-F1
#
_entry.id   AF-A0A1L9TKZ2-F1
#
_cell.length_a   1.000
_cell.length_b   1.000
_cell.length_c   1.000
_cell.angle_alpha   90.00
_cell.angle_beta   90.00
_cell.angle_gamma   90.00
#
_symmetry.space_group_name_H-M   'P 1'
#
loop_
_entity.id
_entity.type
_entity.pdbx_description
1 polymer ?
#
loop_
_entity_poly.entity_id
_entity_poly.type
_entity_poly.pdbx_seq_one_letter_code
_entity_poly.pdbx_strand_id
1 'polypeptide(L)'
;MYTEEQSVRGPFGLAHSDFGAHNLLVNENFDILAVIDFDGLIAGPLEIQAQFPSLTGLDVEPPFVVETKPLVVSRINATRPKLEEYKRMVQELEGQTETPKDTHSLHKRPGDLLLSHSSAIITGLQEYSMHQDFVNQKWMLSFEHLLQEKTSL
;
A
#
# COMPACT_ATOMS: atom_id res chain seq x y z
N MET A 1 12.04 -24.97 -16.74
CA MET A 1 13.17 -24.14 -17.24
C MET A 1 12.76 -22.71 -17.06
N TYR A 2 13.44 -21.96 -16.20
CA TYR A 2 13.24 -20.52 -16.08
C TYR A 2 13.86 -19.88 -17.33
N THR A 3 13.02 -19.36 -18.22
CA THR A 3 13.49 -18.44 -19.25
C THR A 3 13.73 -17.10 -18.58
N GLU A 4 14.99 -16.65 -18.59
CA GLU A 4 15.41 -15.29 -18.26
C GLU A 4 14.78 -14.31 -19.25
N GLU A 5 13.51 -13.96 -19.07
CA GLU A 5 12.89 -12.87 -19.82
C GLU A 5 12.85 -11.62 -18.94
N GLN A 6 13.71 -10.67 -19.32
CA GLN A 6 13.75 -9.27 -18.92
C GLN A 6 13.75 -9.04 -17.40
N SER A 7 14.93 -8.70 -16.87
CA SER A 7 15.05 -8.15 -15.52
C SER A 7 13.97 -7.08 -15.30
N VAL A 8 13.06 -7.32 -14.37
CA VAL A 8 12.09 -6.37 -13.85
C VAL A 8 12.88 -5.27 -13.13
N ARG A 9 13.60 -4.43 -13.89
CA ARG A 9 14.37 -3.28 -13.40
C ARG A 9 13.46 -2.05 -13.37
N GLY A 10 12.28 -2.22 -12.79
CA GLY A 10 11.51 -1.06 -12.34
C GLY A 10 12.32 -0.31 -11.28
N PRO A 11 12.08 0.99 -11.05
CA PRO A 11 12.76 1.69 -9.96
C PRO A 11 12.37 1.04 -8.63
N PHE A 12 13.36 0.54 -7.90
CA PHE A 12 13.20 0.11 -6.51
C PHE A 12 13.44 1.34 -5.62
N GLY A 13 12.50 1.61 -4.73
CA GLY A 13 12.61 2.65 -3.71
C GLY A 13 12.58 2.04 -2.33
N LEU A 14 12.88 2.86 -1.32
CA LEU A 14 12.77 2.46 0.07
C LEU A 14 11.31 2.59 0.52
N ALA A 15 10.78 1.53 1.12
CA ALA A 15 9.45 1.48 1.70
C ALA A 15 9.55 1.04 3.16
N HIS A 16 8.81 1.72 4.02
CA HIS A 16 8.64 1.31 5.41
C HIS A 16 7.35 0.49 5.50
N SER A 17 7.47 -0.84 5.52
CA SER A 17 6.32 -1.74 5.40
C SER A 17 5.34 -1.62 6.57
N ASP A 18 5.82 -1.30 7.78
CA ASP A 18 4.98 -1.03 8.97
C ASP A 18 4.86 0.47 9.27
N PHE A 19 4.74 1.31 8.26
CA PHE A 19 4.59 2.75 8.51
C PHE A 19 3.22 3.04 9.08
N GLY A 20 3.15 3.72 10.23
CA GLY A 20 1.89 4.01 10.90
C GLY A 20 2.07 5.02 12.03
N ALA A 21 0.96 5.42 12.65
CA ALA A 21 0.98 6.43 13.71
C ALA A 21 1.84 6.02 14.93
N HIS A 22 2.00 4.72 15.18
CA HIS A 22 2.83 4.18 16.26
C HIS A 22 4.34 4.34 16.03
N ASN A 23 4.76 4.59 14.78
CA ASN A 23 6.17 4.76 14.40
C ASN A 23 6.56 6.24 14.20
N LEU A 24 5.70 7.17 14.62
CA LEU A 24 5.97 8.62 14.62
C LEU A 24 6.22 9.12 16.04
N LEU A 25 7.35 9.79 16.24
CA LEU A 25 7.59 10.60 17.44
C LEU A 25 7.11 12.02 17.18
N VAL A 26 6.27 12.53 18.08
CA VAL A 26 5.72 13.89 18.00
C VAL A 26 6.01 14.68 19.27
N ASN A 27 6.05 16.00 19.17
CA ASN A 27 6.11 16.89 20.34
C ASN A 27 4.72 17.13 20.94
N GLU A 28 4.63 18.00 21.96
CA GLU A 28 3.38 18.38 22.64
C GLU A 28 2.35 19.05 21.72
N ASN A 29 2.79 19.62 20.59
CA ASN A 29 1.94 20.26 19.58
C ASN A 29 1.59 19.33 18.41
N PHE A 30 1.94 18.03 18.49
CA PHE A 30 1.82 17.06 17.40
C PHE A 30 2.70 17.34 16.16
N ASP A 31 3.76 18.15 16.29
CA ASP A 31 4.76 18.27 15.24
C ASP A 31 5.59 16.99 15.16
N ILE A 32 5.78 16.45 13.95
CA ILE A 32 6.60 15.25 13.72
C ILE A 32 8.08 15.57 13.99
N LEU A 33 8.67 14.87 14.96
CA LEU A 33 10.08 14.99 15.34
C LEU A 33 10.95 13.92 14.66
N ALA A 34 10.45 12.69 14.57
CA ALA A 34 11.19 11.57 14.00
C ALA A 34 10.28 10.41 13.57
N VAL A 35 10.79 9.56 12.69
CA VAL A 35 10.27 8.22 12.40
C VAL A 35 11.17 7.21 13.12
N ILE A 36 10.57 6.19 13.73
CA ILE A 36 11.28 5.12 14.46
C ILE A 36 10.93 3.74 13.89
N ASP A 37 11.58 2.71 14.43
CA ASP A 37 11.32 1.29 14.14
C ASP A 37 11.51 0.90 12.65
N PHE A 38 12.76 0.98 12.20
CA PHE A 38 13.12 0.70 10.80
C PHE A 38 13.26 -0.80 10.47
N ASP A 39 12.86 -1.72 11.36
CA ASP A 39 12.97 -3.16 11.10
C ASP A 39 12.11 -3.60 9.91
N GLY A 40 11.06 -2.85 9.58
CA GLY A 40 10.22 -3.03 8.40
C GLY A 40 10.71 -2.32 7.12
N LEU A 41 11.89 -1.70 7.12
CA LEU A 41 12.41 -0.97 5.97
C LEU A 41 12.95 -1.91 4.89
N ILE A 42 12.40 -1.82 3.69
CA ILE A 42 12.76 -2.69 2.56
C ILE A 42 12.95 -1.88 1.28
N ALA A 43 13.88 -2.32 0.43
CA ALA A 43 13.97 -1.85 -0.95
C ALA A 43 13.00 -2.67 -1.80
N GLY A 44 11.98 -2.04 -2.37
CA GLY A 44 10.88 -2.72 -3.04
C GLY A 44 10.38 -2.00 -4.29
N PRO A 45 9.63 -2.71 -5.14
CA PRO A 45 8.93 -2.10 -6.24
C PRO A 45 7.92 -1.05 -5.74
N LEU A 46 7.45 -0.21 -6.66
CA LEU A 46 6.60 0.94 -6.36
C LEU A 46 5.31 0.57 -5.62
N GLU A 47 4.76 -0.60 -5.91
CA GLU A 47 3.58 -1.17 -5.27
C GLU A 47 3.76 -1.34 -3.75
N ILE A 48 4.98 -1.64 -3.29
CA ILE A 48 5.29 -1.76 -1.86
C ILE A 48 5.47 -0.39 -1.20
N GLN A 49 5.85 0.64 -1.96
CA GLN A 49 5.93 2.02 -1.45
C GLN A 49 4.53 2.65 -1.32
N ALA A 50 3.59 2.23 -2.15
CA ALA A 50 2.23 2.77 -2.23
C ALA A 50 1.30 2.18 -1.16
N GLN A 51 1.65 2.28 0.12
CA GLN A 51 0.82 1.80 1.24
C GLN A 51 0.12 2.94 1.97
N PHE A 52 -1.03 2.64 2.56
CA PHE A 52 -1.63 3.54 3.56
C PHE A 52 -0.98 3.31 4.93
N PRO A 53 -0.83 4.35 5.75
CA PRO A 53 -0.25 4.23 7.08
C PRO A 53 -1.17 3.42 7.99
N SER A 54 -0.60 2.45 8.71
CA SER A 54 -1.34 1.62 9.67
C SER A 54 -1.82 2.44 10.87
N LEU A 55 -2.89 1.95 11.52
CA LEU A 55 -3.52 2.57 12.69
C LEU A 55 -4.08 3.99 12.46
N THR A 56 -4.32 4.39 11.21
CA THR A 56 -4.92 5.69 10.85
C THR A 56 -6.41 5.60 10.49
N GLY A 57 -6.98 4.39 10.47
CA GLY A 57 -8.35 4.13 10.01
C GLY A 57 -8.51 4.25 8.49
N LEU A 58 -7.40 4.23 7.75
CA LEU A 58 -7.32 4.18 6.29
C LEU A 58 -7.17 2.72 5.82
N ASP A 59 -7.98 1.82 6.38
CA ASP A 59 -7.93 0.40 6.04
C ASP A 59 -8.48 0.17 4.62
N VAL A 60 -7.76 -0.66 3.85
CA VAL A 60 -8.18 -1.10 2.51
C VAL A 60 -8.79 -2.50 2.58
N GLU A 61 -9.85 -2.72 1.83
CA GLU A 61 -10.46 -4.06 1.77
C GLU A 61 -9.65 -5.01 0.88
N PRO A 62 -9.65 -6.31 1.19
CA PRO A 62 -9.08 -7.31 0.29
C PRO A 62 -9.71 -7.18 -1.11
N PRO A 63 -8.90 -7.07 -2.19
CA PRO A 63 -9.42 -6.90 -3.53
C PRO A 63 -10.25 -8.12 -3.95
N PHE A 64 -11.24 -7.92 -4.81
CA PHE A 64 -12.17 -8.95 -5.29
C PHE A 64 -13.12 -9.55 -4.24
N VAL A 65 -13.02 -9.17 -2.96
CA VAL A 65 -13.94 -9.61 -1.91
C VAL A 65 -15.07 -8.61 -1.76
N VAL A 66 -16.30 -9.08 -1.90
CA VAL A 66 -17.51 -8.26 -1.70
C VAL A 66 -18.04 -8.46 -0.28
N GLU A 67 -17.94 -7.42 0.54
CA GLU A 67 -18.48 -7.47 1.89
C GLU A 67 -20.00 -7.27 1.93
N THR A 68 -20.67 -8.15 2.68
CA THR A 68 -22.13 -8.17 2.81
C THR A 68 -22.63 -7.75 4.19
N LYS A 69 -21.74 -7.74 5.19
CA LYS A 69 -22.10 -7.38 6.58
C LYS A 69 -22.38 -5.88 6.66
N PRO A 70 -23.58 -5.43 7.08
CA PRO A 70 -23.96 -4.01 7.03
C PRO A 70 -22.99 -3.06 7.74
N LEU A 71 -22.50 -3.44 8.93
CA LEU A 71 -21.55 -2.63 9.69
C LEU A 71 -20.22 -2.44 8.96
N VAL A 72 -19.74 -3.49 8.29
CA VAL A 72 -18.50 -3.46 7.50
C VAL A 72 -18.70 -2.59 6.26
N VAL A 73 -19.82 -2.75 5.57
CA VAL A 73 -20.18 -1.91 4.41
C VAL A 73 -20.27 -0.42 4.79
N SER A 74 -20.90 -0.11 5.92
CA SER A 74 -20.96 1.28 6.43
C SER A 74 -19.58 1.85 6.73
N ARG A 75 -18.68 1.07 7.36
CA ARG A 75 -17.28 1.46 7.57
C ARG A 75 -16.58 1.72 6.24
N ILE A 76 -16.64 0.79 5.29
CA ILE A 76 -16.00 0.91 3.96
C ILE A 76 -16.45 2.20 3.27
N ASN A 77 -17.76 2.46 3.27
CA ASN A 77 -18.31 3.65 2.64
C ASN A 77 -17.85 4.95 3.34
N ALA A 78 -17.70 4.93 4.67
CA ALA A 78 -17.19 6.06 5.43
C ALA A 78 -15.67 6.29 5.25
N THR A 79 -14.89 5.23 5.03
CA THR A 79 -13.43 5.29 4.84
C THR A 79 -13.04 5.64 3.41
N ARG A 80 -13.80 5.19 2.40
CA ARG A 80 -13.52 5.45 0.97
C ARG A 80 -13.18 6.91 0.62
N PRO A 81 -13.95 7.93 1.02
CA PRO A 81 -13.59 9.32 0.72
C PRO A 81 -12.25 9.75 1.35
N LYS A 82 -11.88 9.21 2.51
CA LYS A 82 -10.62 9.51 3.20
C LYS A 82 -9.42 8.89 2.49
N LEU A 83 -9.57 7.67 1.96
CA LEU A 83 -8.54 7.02 1.15
C LEU A 83 -8.22 7.85 -0.11
N GLU A 84 -9.26 8.34 -0.78
CA GLU A 84 -9.12 9.20 -1.96
C GLU A 84 -8.51 10.56 -1.60
N GLU A 85 -8.84 11.12 -0.44
CA GLU A 85 -8.22 12.34 0.07
C GLU A 85 -6.73 12.16 0.34
N TYR A 86 -6.36 11.10 1.06
CA TYR A 86 -4.96 10.76 1.32
C TYR A 86 -4.19 10.56 0.01
N LYS A 87 -4.75 9.80 -0.95
CA LYS A 87 -4.16 9.62 -2.27
C LYS A 87 -3.88 10.97 -2.96
N ARG A 88 -4.85 11.89 -2.95
CA ARG A 88 -4.67 13.24 -3.54
C ARG A 88 -3.56 14.02 -2.84
N MET A 89 -3.51 13.99 -1.50
CA MET A 89 -2.45 14.66 -0.74
C MET A 89 -1.06 14.14 -1.13
N VAL A 90 -0.91 12.83 -1.24
CA VAL A 90 0.37 12.20 -1.65
C VAL A 90 0.75 12.64 -3.06
N GLN A 91 -0.18 12.61 -4.02
CA GLN A 91 0.08 13.03 -5.40
C GLN A 91 0.43 14.52 -5.49
N GLU A 92 -0.20 15.38 -4.69
CA GLU A 92 0.12 16.81 -4.64
C GLU A 92 1.54 17.05 -4.12
N LEU A 93 1.91 16.42 -3.00
CA LEU A 93 3.25 16.51 -2.43
C LEU A 93 4.32 15.98 -3.37
N GLU A 94 4.08 14.83 -4.00
CA GLU A 94 4.95 14.31 -5.04
C GLU A 94 5.14 15.31 -6.20
N GLY A 95 4.09 16.03 -6.58
CA GLY A 95 4.11 17.05 -7.64
C GLY A 95 4.97 18.27 -7.31
N GLN A 96 5.20 18.57 -6.03
CA GLN A 96 6.02 19.68 -5.55
C GLN A 96 7.52 19.35 -5.50
N THR A 97 7.89 18.06 -5.50
CA THR A 97 9.28 17.63 -5.41
C THR A 97 9.97 17.72 -6.78
N GLU A 98 11.10 18.44 -6.86
CA GLU A 98 11.91 18.47 -8.09
C GLU A 98 12.47 17.08 -8.40
N THR A 99 12.06 16.50 -9.53
CA THR A 99 12.66 15.26 -10.04
C THR A 99 14.06 15.53 -10.58
N PRO A 100 15.07 14.68 -10.30
CA PRO A 100 16.37 14.76 -10.95
C PRO A 100 16.21 14.76 -12.47
N LYS A 101 16.87 15.71 -13.14
CA LYS A 101 16.71 16.05 -14.57
C LYS A 101 17.10 14.94 -15.58
N ASP A 102 17.61 13.81 -15.11
CA ASP A 102 18.26 12.80 -15.96
C ASP A 102 17.42 11.55 -16.27
N THR A 103 16.12 11.54 -15.97
CA THR A 103 15.25 10.42 -16.34
C THR A 103 14.11 10.88 -17.25
N HIS A 104 14.33 10.74 -18.55
CA HIS A 104 13.27 10.74 -19.56
C HIS A 104 12.33 9.55 -19.33
N SER A 105 11.38 9.61 -18.39
CA SER A 105 10.15 8.79 -18.44
C SER A 105 9.07 9.33 -17.50
N LEU A 106 7.82 9.23 -17.94
CA LEU A 106 6.63 9.22 -17.07
C LEU A 106 6.72 8.05 -16.09
N HIS A 107 7.55 8.15 -15.06
CA HIS A 107 7.61 7.13 -14.03
C HIS A 107 6.37 7.28 -13.13
N LYS A 108 5.56 6.22 -13.05
CA LYS A 108 4.51 6.08 -12.04
C LYS A 108 5.11 6.38 -10.67
N ARG A 109 4.33 7.03 -9.80
CA ARG A 109 4.73 7.36 -8.42
C ARG A 109 3.91 6.58 -7.41
N PRO A 110 4.34 6.48 -6.13
CA PRO A 110 3.56 5.78 -5.11
C PRO A 110 2.09 6.26 -5.05
N GLY A 111 1.86 7.57 -5.15
CA GLY A 111 0.53 8.17 -5.18
C GLY A 111 -0.40 7.61 -6.27
N ASP A 112 0.14 7.23 -7.43
CA ASP A 112 -0.64 6.65 -8.53
C ASP A 112 -1.14 5.23 -8.24
N LEU A 113 -0.49 4.54 -7.31
CA LEU A 113 -0.72 3.13 -6.98
C LEU A 113 -1.44 2.90 -5.64
N LEU A 114 -1.67 3.92 -4.80
CA LEU A 114 -2.25 3.75 -3.46
C LEU A 114 -3.58 2.98 -3.40
N LEU A 115 -4.32 2.87 -4.50
CA LEU A 115 -5.59 2.11 -4.57
C LEU A 115 -5.60 1.00 -5.62
N SER A 116 -4.43 0.64 -6.18
CA SER A 116 -4.36 -0.51 -7.08
C SER A 116 -4.47 -1.82 -6.30
N HIS A 117 -4.94 -2.89 -6.94
CA HIS A 117 -4.95 -4.20 -6.26
C HIS A 117 -3.54 -4.68 -5.88
N SER A 118 -2.52 -4.23 -6.61
CA SER A 118 -1.13 -4.59 -6.37
C SER A 118 -0.53 -3.94 -5.13
N SER A 119 -0.99 -2.77 -4.71
CA SER A 119 -0.55 -2.17 -3.44
C SER A 119 -1.16 -2.86 -2.22
N ALA A 120 -2.31 -3.54 -2.35
CA ALA A 120 -2.91 -4.26 -1.23
C ALA A 120 -2.08 -5.47 -0.73
N ILE A 121 -1.05 -5.91 -1.46
CA ILE A 121 -0.30 -7.15 -1.18
C ILE A 121 0.38 -7.12 0.19
N ILE A 122 1.11 -6.04 0.52
CA ILE A 122 1.84 -5.95 1.81
C ILE A 122 0.88 -5.89 2.98
N THR A 123 -0.16 -5.05 2.87
CA THR A 123 -1.24 -4.99 3.86
C THR A 123 -1.84 -6.38 4.08
N GLY A 124 -2.13 -7.13 3.01
CA GLY A 124 -2.67 -8.48 3.13
C GLY A 124 -1.74 -9.48 3.79
N LEU A 125 -0.42 -9.41 3.54
CA LEU A 125 0.57 -10.25 4.20
C LEU A 125 0.66 -9.94 5.70
N GLN A 126 0.61 -8.66 6.07
CA GLN A 126 0.59 -8.22 7.46
C GLN A 126 -0.67 -8.69 8.18
N GLU A 127 -1.85 -8.50 7.59
CA GLU A 127 -3.10 -8.97 8.18
C GLU A 127 -3.15 -10.50 8.29
N TYR A 128 -2.63 -11.23 7.30
CA TYR A 128 -2.56 -12.69 7.35
C TYR A 128 -1.70 -13.20 8.52
N SER A 129 -0.63 -12.47 8.86
CA SER A 129 0.26 -12.80 10.00
C SER A 129 -0.43 -12.76 11.36
N MET A 130 -1.60 -12.12 11.46
CA MET A 130 -2.40 -12.04 12.69
C MET A 130 -3.18 -13.33 12.98
N HIS A 131 -3.15 -14.32 12.09
CA HIS A 131 -3.74 -15.66 12.27
C HIS A 131 -5.24 -15.66 12.62
N GLN A 132 -5.99 -14.70 12.08
CA GLN A 132 -7.44 -14.66 12.23
C GLN A 132 -8.11 -15.38 11.06
N ASP A 133 -8.73 -16.54 11.29
CA ASP A 133 -9.27 -17.41 10.24
C ASP A 133 -10.14 -16.67 9.20
N PHE A 134 -11.05 -15.81 9.65
CA PHE A 134 -11.96 -15.09 8.76
C PHE A 134 -11.29 -13.95 7.97
N VAL A 135 -10.18 -13.39 8.46
CA VAL A 135 -9.36 -12.40 7.75
C VAL A 135 -8.48 -13.13 6.73
N ASN A 136 -7.82 -14.19 7.18
CA ASN A 136 -6.95 -15.04 6.36
C ASN A 136 -7.69 -15.60 5.15
N GLN A 137 -8.91 -16.09 5.34
CA GLN A 137 -9.70 -16.65 4.24
C GLN A 137 -9.99 -15.61 3.16
N LYS A 138 -10.29 -14.36 3.53
CA LYS A 138 -10.54 -13.28 2.56
C LYS A 138 -9.29 -12.92 1.77
N TRP A 139 -8.17 -12.72 2.45
CA TRP A 139 -6.90 -12.40 1.79
C TRP A 139 -6.38 -13.52 0.90
N MET A 140 -6.56 -14.79 1.31
CA MET A 140 -6.19 -15.93 0.47
C MET A 140 -7.01 -15.99 -0.82
N LEU A 141 -8.32 -15.71 -0.77
CA LEU A 141 -9.15 -15.59 -1.98
C LEU A 141 -8.67 -14.44 -2.87
N SER A 142 -8.38 -13.28 -2.29
CA SER A 142 -7.81 -12.14 -3.04
C SER A 142 -6.49 -12.49 -3.72
N PHE A 143 -5.57 -13.18 -3.01
CA PHE A 143 -4.30 -13.62 -3.57
C PHE A 143 -4.47 -14.65 -4.69
N GLU A 144 -5.41 -15.58 -4.56
CA GLU A 144 -5.73 -16.54 -5.63
C GLU A 144 -6.19 -15.81 -6.91
N HIS A 145 -7.08 -14.83 -6.78
CA HIS A 145 -7.54 -14.03 -7.93
C HIS A 145 -6.40 -13.21 -8.55
N LEU A 146 -5.55 -12.58 -7.74
CA LEU A 146 -4.39 -11.82 -8.23
C LEU A 146 -3.41 -12.70 -9.02
N LEU A 147 -3.21 -13.96 -8.61
CA LEU A 147 -2.36 -14.91 -9.32
C LEU A 147 -2.97 -15.32 -10.67
N GLN A 148 -4.29 -15.50 -10.73
CA GLN A 148 -5.01 -15.86 -11.96
C GLN A 148 -5.02 -14.71 -12.98
N GLU A 149 -5.19 -13.47 -12.53
CA GLU A 149 -5.14 -12.27 -13.39
C GLU A 149 -3.77 -12.16 -14.09
N LYS A 150 -2.68 -12.45 -13.37
CA LYS A 150 -1.31 -12.42 -13.92
C LYS A 150 -1.03 -13.54 -14.93
N THR A 151 -1.77 -14.65 -14.86
CA THR A 151 -1.56 -15.83 -15.73
C THR A 151 -2.38 -15.76 -17.03
N SER A 152 -3.26 -14.76 -17.17
CA SER A 152 -4.15 -14.59 -18.33
C SER A 152 -3.64 -13.59 -19.38
N LEU A 153 -2.40 -13.12 -19.23
CA LEU A 153 -1.64 -12.28 -20.17
C LEU A 153 -0.56 -13.12 -20.86
#